data_AF-A0A660TTD8-F1
#
_entry.id   AF-A0A660TTD8-F1
#
_cell.length_a   1.000
_cell.length_b   1.000
_cell.length_c   1.000
_cell.angle_alpha   90.00
_cell.angle_beta   90.00
_cell.angle_gamma   90.00
#
_symmetry.space_group_name_H-M   'P 1'
#
loop_
_entity.id
_entity.type
_entity.pdbx_description
1 polymer ?
#
loop_
_entity_poly.entity_id
_entity_poly.type
_entity_poly.pdbx_seq_one_letter_code
_entity_poly.pdbx_strand_id
1 'polypeptide(L)'
;MSEIRKPFASIMQTVVILMLLLSMILVAQQISIKIYKFGLIMLIISVILQIGFGNIPPTANFTKSIKLLLIIFAIIISVFLLGIILAPVFVKFVMGG
;
A
#
# COMPACT_ATOMS: atom_id res chain seq x y z
N MET A 1 -7.48 35.73 5.50
CA MET A 1 -6.67 34.55 5.89
C MET A 1 -7.27 33.34 5.19
N SER A 2 -6.79 32.97 4.01
CA SER A 2 -7.32 31.81 3.28
C SER A 2 -6.85 30.54 3.98
N GLU A 3 -7.77 29.83 4.63
CA GLU A 3 -7.61 28.46 5.10
C GLU A 3 -7.00 27.60 3.99
N ILE A 4 -5.68 27.40 4.02
CA ILE A 4 -4.99 26.43 3.16
C ILE A 4 -5.42 25.07 3.68
N ARG A 5 -6.62 24.61 3.28
CA ARG A 5 -7.08 23.25 3.55
C ARG A 5 -6.09 22.33 2.85
N LYS A 6 -5.14 21.79 3.62
CA LYS A 6 -4.24 20.75 3.14
C LYS A 6 -5.12 19.70 2.48
N PRO A 7 -4.91 19.42 1.19
CA PRO A 7 -5.81 18.54 0.48
C PRO A 7 -5.78 17.17 1.16
N PHE A 8 -6.97 16.60 1.38
CA PHE A 8 -7.20 15.42 2.22
C PHE A 8 -6.24 14.26 1.91
N ALA A 9 -5.90 14.07 0.64
CA ALA A 9 -4.93 13.08 0.19
C ALA A 9 -3.55 13.24 0.86
N SER A 10 -3.06 14.48 1.01
CA SER A 10 -1.78 14.77 1.66
C SER A 10 -1.79 14.44 3.15
N ILE A 11 -2.91 14.70 3.84
CA ILE A 11 -3.07 14.33 5.26
C ILE A 11 -3.07 12.81 5.40
N MET A 12 -3.86 12.11 4.60
CA MET A 12 -3.92 10.65 4.62
C MET A 12 -2.56 10.01 4.29
N GLN A 13 -1.86 10.51 3.28
CA GLN A 13 -0.51 10.03 2.95
C GLN A 13 0.45 10.20 4.13
N THR A 14 0.42 11.35 4.79
CA THR A 14 1.24 11.60 6.00
C THR A 14 0.88 10.61 7.12
N VAL A 15 -0.41 10.38 7.37
CA VAL A 15 -0.87 9.43 8.40
C VAL A 15 -0.40 8.02 8.10
N VAL A 16 -0.53 7.54 6.85
CA VAL A 16 -0.11 6.18 6.48
C VAL A 16 1.42 6.03 6.53
N ILE A 17 2.18 7.09 6.21
CA ILE A 17 3.64 7.10 6.40
C ILE A 17 4.00 6.96 7.88
N LEU A 18 3.37 7.74 8.76
CA LEU A 18 3.61 7.63 10.20
C LEU A 18 3.22 6.25 10.74
N MET A 19 2.12 5.69 10.25
CA MET A 19 1.66 4.34 10.61
C MET A 19 2.67 3.26 10.19
N LEU A 20 3.30 3.41 9.02
CA LEU A 20 4.35 2.51 8.55
C LEU A 20 5.61 2.61 9.42
N LEU A 21 6.06 3.82 9.76
CA LEU A 21 7.20 4.01 10.67
C LEU A 21 6.94 3.37 12.04
N LEU A 22 5.74 3.56 12.59
CA LEU A 22 5.33 2.92 13.83
C LEU A 22 5.33 1.39 13.70
N SER A 23 4.80 0.87 12.60
CA SER A 23 4.79 -0.58 12.33
C SER A 23 6.20 -1.16 12.25
N MET A 24 7.13 -0.45 11.61
CA MET A 24 8.55 -0.86 11.56
C MET A 24 9.17 -0.93 12.96
N ILE A 25 8.90 0.05 13.83
CA ILE A 25 9.36 0.03 15.23
C ILE A 25 8.77 -1.17 15.99
N LEU A 26 7.48 -1.45 15.79
CA LEU A 26 6.79 -2.58 16.42
C LEU A 26 7.29 -3.95 15.94
N VAL A 27 7.72 -4.06 14.69
CA VAL A 27 8.35 -5.27 14.14
C VAL A 27 9.81 -5.40 14.58
N ALA A 28 10.54 -4.28 14.69
CA ALA A 28 11.95 -4.27 15.08
C ALA A 28 12.16 -4.67 16.55
N GLN A 29 11.17 -4.44 17.42
CA GLN A 29 11.27 -4.92 18.79
C GLN A 29 11.25 -6.46 18.85
N GLN A 30 12.28 -7.05 19.45
CA GLN A 30 12.39 -8.50 19.66
C GLN A 30 11.87 -8.95 21.04
N ILE A 31 11.20 -8.05 21.77
CA ILE A 31 10.81 -8.27 23.17
C ILE A 31 9.60 -9.19 23.27
N SER A 32 8.63 -9.06 22.35
CA SER A 32 7.37 -9.81 22.41
C SER A 32 6.90 -10.28 21.04
N ILE A 33 6.71 -11.59 20.91
CA ILE A 33 6.14 -12.21 19.71
C ILE A 33 4.73 -11.70 19.40
N LYS A 34 3.95 -11.31 20.42
CA LYS A 34 2.60 -10.78 20.22
C LYS A 34 2.65 -9.39 19.57
N ILE A 35 3.56 -8.53 20.04
CA ILE A 35 3.70 -7.19 19.50
C ILE A 35 4.35 -7.22 18.12
N TYR A 36 5.31 -8.11 17.92
CA TYR A 36 5.87 -8.40 16.59
C TYR A 36 4.77 -8.77 15.59
N LYS A 37 3.90 -9.74 15.92
CA LYS A 37 2.79 -10.17 15.03
C LYS A 37 1.84 -9.02 14.74
N PHE A 38 1.51 -8.21 15.75
CA PHE A 38 0.66 -7.04 15.56
C PHE A 38 1.32 -6.00 14.65
N GLY A 39 2.59 -5.67 14.88
CA GLY A 39 3.38 -4.78 14.05
C GLY A 39 3.48 -5.27 12.60
N LEU A 40 3.63 -6.59 12.39
CA LEU A 40 3.68 -7.19 11.08
C LEU A 40 2.37 -7.02 10.30
N ILE A 41 1.22 -7.31 10.94
CA ILE A 41 -0.10 -7.10 10.33
C ILE A 41 -0.32 -5.62 10.02
N MET A 42 0.05 -4.73 10.95
CA MET A 42 -0.06 -3.29 10.78
C MET A 42 0.83 -2.77 9.65
N LEU A 43 2.02 -3.35 9.48
CA LEU A 43 2.94 -3.04 8.38
C LEU A 43 2.36 -3.46 7.04
N ILE A 44 1.81 -4.67 6.92
CA ILE A 44 1.16 -5.16 5.70
C ILE A 44 0.03 -4.22 5.28
N ILE A 45 -0.86 -3.87 6.22
CA ILE A 45 -1.97 -2.95 5.97
C ILE A 45 -1.44 -1.58 5.54
N SER A 46 -0.42 -1.05 6.23
CA SER A 46 0.16 0.26 5.92
C SER A 46 0.77 0.30 4.52
N VAL A 47 1.46 -0.77 4.10
CA VAL A 47 2.03 -0.90 2.74
C VAL A 47 0.92 -0.91 1.70
N ILE A 48 -0.12 -1.72 1.90
CA ILE A 48 -1.26 -1.78 0.97
C ILE A 48 -1.92 -0.40 0.81
N LEU A 49 -2.17 0.28 1.92
CA LEU A 49 -2.71 1.65 1.90
C LEU A 49 -1.75 2.64 1.23
N GLN A 50 -0.44 2.49 1.41
CA GLN A 50 0.58 3.33 0.77
C GLN A 50 0.63 3.16 -0.74
N ILE A 51 0.40 1.97 -1.29
CA ILE A 51 0.37 1.80 -2.74
C ILE A 51 -0.81 2.62 -3.34
N GLY A 52 -1.94 2.71 -2.63
CA GLY A 52 -3.04 3.59 -3.02
C GLY A 52 -2.71 5.06 -2.78
N PHE A 53 -2.63 5.47 -1.51
CA PHE A 53 -2.50 6.88 -1.11
C PHE A 53 -1.18 7.54 -1.52
N GLY A 54 -0.10 6.77 -1.66
CA GLY A 54 1.18 7.26 -2.15
C GLY A 54 1.20 7.61 -3.63
N ASN A 55 0.25 7.07 -4.41
CA ASN A 55 0.12 7.30 -5.85
C ASN A 55 -1.01 8.29 -6.21
N ILE A 56 -1.71 8.86 -5.21
CA ILE A 56 -2.74 9.88 -5.45
C ILE A 56 -2.08 11.27 -5.45
N PRO A 57 -2.31 12.11 -6.47
CA PRO A 57 -1.81 13.49 -6.47
C PRO A 57 -2.30 14.23 -5.22
N PRO A 58 -1.41 14.93 -4.48
CA PRO A 58 -1.78 15.57 -3.24
C PRO A 58 -2.88 16.61 -3.45
N THR A 59 -3.02 17.21 -4.63
CA THR A 59 -4.01 18.24 -4.97
C THR A 59 -5.41 17.72 -5.34
N ALA A 60 -5.64 16.39 -5.31
CA ALA A 60 -6.91 15.80 -5.73
C ALA A 60 -8.01 15.89 -4.66
N ASN A 61 -9.21 16.34 -5.06
CA ASN A 61 -10.42 16.32 -4.24
C ASN A 61 -10.78 14.90 -3.77
N PHE A 62 -11.32 14.75 -2.57
CA PHE A 62 -11.67 13.47 -1.90
C PHE A 62 -12.27 12.41 -2.84
N THR A 63 -13.28 12.77 -3.63
CA THR A 63 -13.95 11.86 -4.58
C THR A 63 -13.05 11.42 -5.73
N LYS A 64 -12.19 12.31 -6.25
CA LYS A 64 -11.19 11.96 -7.28
C LYS A 64 -10.13 11.05 -6.68
N SER A 65 -9.69 11.31 -5.46
CA SER A 65 -8.71 10.50 -4.73
C SER A 65 -9.21 9.07 -4.51
N ILE A 66 -10.46 8.88 -4.07
CA ILE A 66 -11.05 7.54 -3.90
C ILE A 66 -11.18 6.80 -5.23
N LYS A 67 -11.63 7.48 -6.30
CA LYS A 67 -11.74 6.86 -7.63
C LYS A 67 -10.36 6.45 -8.16
N LEU A 68 -9.34 7.28 -7.98
CA LEU A 68 -7.98 6.98 -8.39
C LEU A 68 -7.41 5.81 -7.58
N LEU A 69 -7.66 5.78 -6.27
CA LEU A 69 -7.27 4.68 -5.38
C LEU A 69 -7.85 3.36 -5.88
N LEU A 70 -9.15 3.30 -6.19
CA LEU A 70 -9.79 2.10 -6.74
C LEU A 70 -9.17 1.65 -8.06
N ILE A 71 -8.85 2.58 -8.96
CA ILE A 71 -8.19 2.25 -10.24
C ILE A 71 -6.79 1.68 -9.99
N ILE A 72 -6.00 2.31 -9.12
CA ILE A 72 -4.66 1.84 -8.76
C ILE A 72 -4.73 0.42 -8.18
N PHE A 73 -5.64 0.17 -7.24
CA PHE A 73 -5.88 -1.16 -6.68
C PHE A 73 -6.29 -2.17 -7.75
N ALA A 74 -7.17 -1.80 -8.68
CA ALA A 74 -7.58 -2.68 -9.77
C ALA A 74 -6.40 -3.05 -10.69
N ILE A 75 -5.53 -2.09 -11.01
CA ILE A 75 -4.32 -2.34 -11.81
C ILE A 75 -3.39 -3.30 -11.08
N ILE A 76 -3.12 -3.07 -9.78
CA ILE A 76 -2.24 -3.94 -8.98
C ILE A 76 -2.78 -5.36 -8.95
N ILE A 77 -4.06 -5.52 -8.63
CA ILE A 77 -4.72 -6.84 -8.59
C ILE A 77 -4.61 -7.54 -9.95
N SER A 78 -4.85 -6.80 -11.04
CA SER A 78 -4.72 -7.32 -12.40
C SER A 78 -3.30 -7.82 -12.71
N VAL A 79 -2.28 -7.02 -12.41
CA VAL A 79 -0.87 -7.39 -12.62
C VAL A 79 -0.49 -8.61 -11.78
N PHE A 80 -0.90 -8.68 -10.51
CA PHE A 80 -0.64 -9.84 -9.64
C PHE A 80 -1.33 -11.11 -10.15
N LEU A 81 -2.59 -11.02 -10.59
CA LEU A 81 -3.32 -12.16 -11.18
C LEU A 81 -2.65 -12.65 -12.45
N LEU A 82 -2.27 -11.74 -13.35
CA LEU A 82 -1.52 -12.08 -14.55
C LEU A 82 -0.20 -12.76 -14.20
N GLY A 83 0.53 -12.25 -13.22
CA GLY A 83 1.76 -12.87 -12.72
C GLY A 83 1.55 -14.31 -12.23
N ILE A 84 0.50 -14.54 -11.43
CA ILE A 84 0.16 -15.88 -10.90
C ILE A 84 -0.23 -16.85 -12.02
N ILE A 85 -0.99 -16.39 -13.01
CA ILE A 85 -1.43 -17.21 -14.16
C ILE A 85 -0.26 -17.51 -15.09
N LEU A 86 0.61 -16.53 -15.33
CA LEU A 86 1.74 -16.66 -16.25
C LEU A 86 2.93 -17.40 -15.63
N ALA A 87 3.09 -17.38 -14.30
CA ALA A 87 4.16 -18.09 -13.60
C ALA A 87 4.30 -19.57 -14.01
N PRO A 88 3.25 -20.42 -14.01
CA PRO A 88 3.38 -21.80 -14.46
C PRO A 88 3.69 -21.93 -15.97
N VAL A 89 3.27 -20.96 -16.79
CA VAL A 89 3.57 -20.95 -18.23
C VAL A 89 5.06 -20.70 -18.46
N PHE A 90 5.64 -19.72 -17.77
CA PHE A 90 7.07 -19.43 -17.84
C PHE A 90 7.91 -20.58 -17.30
N VAL A 91 7.49 -21.22 -16.21
CA VAL A 91 8.19 -22.40 -15.68
C VAL A 91 8.15 -23.56 -16.68
N LYS A 92 6.99 -23.83 -17.29
CA LYS A 92 6.87 -24.87 -18.33
C LYS A 92 7.70 -24.56 -19.57
N PHE A 93 7.79 -23.29 -19.97
CA PHE A 93 8.62 -22.87 -21.11
C PHE A 93 10.11 -23.05 -20.83
N VAL A 94 10.58 -22.70 -19.63
CA VAL A 94 12.00 -22.85 -19.23
C VAL A 94 12.37 -24.32 -18.98
N MET A 95 11.46 -25.14 -18.44
CA MET A 95 11.74 -26.56 -18.16
C MET A 95 11.49 -27.50 -19.35
N GLY A 96 10.75 -27.05 -20.36
CA GLY A 96 10.41 -27.83 -21.56
C GLY A 96 11.21 -27.47 -22.81
N GLY A 97 12.20 -26.57 -22.69
CA GLY A 97 13.16 -26.20 -23.73
C GLY A 97 14.52 -26.84 -23.51
#